data_AF-A0AAV4UQX9-F1
#
_entry.id   AF-A0AAV4UQX9-F1
#
_cell.length_a   1.000
_cell.length_b   1.000
_cell.length_c   1.000
_cell.angle_alpha   90.00
_cell.angle_beta   90.00
_cell.angle_gamma   90.00
#
_symmetry.space_group_name_H-M   'P 1'
#
loop_
_entity.id
_entity.type
_entity.pdbx_description
1 polymer ?
#
loop_
_entity_poly.entity_id
_entity_poly.type
_entity_poly.pdbx_seq_one_letter_code
_entity_poly.pdbx_strand_id
1 'polypeptide(L)'
;MQRSYSGHKMKRIERAEKHKSSRLAKYVVTALSLREVPTYYWTDATVALCRIQREENWGVFVNNRVREIRSLSKKEYWRHIPRKLNPADIASRGCTLQHLLQYGWWEGPEFLKAFPEAWPKSEFSPNEEFIAAEMKKKIIVDLSVKIEKPEWFERLSSFSKIVRVFCWMMRFVNKLRKKPSYGTKTLTVEEKAKAEIILWSIEQKKHFHEKENSVHGLQVVRGDDEVLRVKTRIIERDDDLSFLYLILLPSKHYLTECLIREYHLKYCHAGVQILAAKLRLQYWIFSSKRNIRSCVSRCVVCKRFSAKALTTPPIQLPLDRVRESAIFEIAVQIGQSLSVCFLQCPETNTGAMLLAGLRKSDS
;
A
#
# COMPACT_ATOMS: atom_id res chain seq x y z
N MET A 1 46.92 17.73 11.46
CA MET A 1 45.74 18.04 10.63
C MET A 1 44.70 16.93 10.81
N GLN A 2 43.79 17.08 11.77
CA GLN A 2 42.77 16.08 12.10
C GLN A 2 41.65 16.13 11.06
N ARG A 3 41.49 15.09 10.23
CA ARG A 3 40.31 14.95 9.36
C ARG A 3 39.14 14.45 10.22
N SER A 4 38.16 15.33 10.44
CA SER A 4 36.89 15.01 11.08
C SER A 4 36.04 14.12 10.17
N TYR A 5 36.15 12.80 10.36
CA TYR A 5 35.21 11.87 9.74
C TYR A 5 33.86 11.98 10.43
N SER A 6 32.83 12.34 9.67
CA SER A 6 31.43 12.39 10.09
C SER A 6 31.02 11.12 10.85
N GLY A 7 30.54 11.27 12.08
CA GLY A 7 30.22 10.18 13.01
C GLY A 7 29.18 9.18 12.52
N HIS A 8 28.47 9.47 11.41
CA HIS A 8 27.58 8.51 10.75
C HIS A 8 28.33 7.47 9.91
N LYS A 9 29.46 7.84 9.27
CA LYS A 9 30.26 6.90 8.45
C LYS A 9 31.04 5.92 9.31
N MET A 10 31.65 6.38 10.40
CA MET A 10 32.40 5.54 11.35
C MET A 10 31.49 4.46 11.96
N LYS A 11 30.28 4.84 12.40
CA LYS A 11 29.25 3.92 12.91
C LYS A 11 28.83 2.84 11.89
N ARG A 12 28.89 3.10 10.59
CA ARG A 12 28.48 2.15 9.55
C ARG A 12 29.57 1.12 9.24
N ILE A 13 30.84 1.50 9.38
CA ILE A 13 32.02 0.65 9.15
C ILE A 13 32.19 -0.34 10.32
N GLU A 14 32.17 0.14 11.57
CA GLU A 14 32.30 -0.74 12.77
C GLU A 14 31.18 -1.80 12.87
N ARG A 15 29.98 -1.48 12.36
CA ARG A 15 28.83 -2.42 12.30
C ARG A 15 28.99 -3.44 11.17
N ALA A 16 29.75 -3.13 10.14
CA ALA A 16 30.02 -4.02 9.03
C ALA A 16 31.13 -5.05 9.35
N GLU A 17 32.00 -4.76 10.32
CA GLU A 17 33.11 -5.65 10.65
C GLU A 17 32.66 -6.82 11.54
N LYS A 18 31.73 -6.60 12.46
CA LYS A 18 31.34 -7.61 13.47
C LYS A 18 30.56 -8.79 12.90
N HIS A 19 29.68 -8.56 11.94
CA HIS A 19 28.98 -9.67 11.27
C HIS A 19 29.95 -10.47 10.38
N LYS A 20 30.94 -9.81 9.76
CA LYS A 20 32.02 -10.50 9.04
C LYS A 20 32.86 -11.36 9.98
N SER A 21 33.19 -10.87 11.18
CA SER A 21 33.89 -11.66 12.20
C SER A 21 33.11 -12.91 12.62
N SER A 22 31.78 -12.82 12.79
CA SER A 22 30.96 -14.00 13.12
C SER A 22 30.93 -15.04 11.99
N ARG A 23 30.89 -14.59 10.73
CA ARG A 23 30.96 -15.48 9.55
C ARG A 23 32.34 -16.11 9.40
N LEU A 24 33.41 -15.33 9.61
CA LEU A 24 34.79 -15.82 9.55
C LEU A 24 35.05 -16.85 10.65
N ALA A 25 34.62 -16.59 11.88
CA ALA A 25 34.74 -17.54 12.98
C ALA A 25 34.03 -18.86 12.66
N LYS A 26 32.78 -18.80 12.15
CA LYS A 26 32.07 -20.01 11.71
C LYS A 26 32.81 -20.76 10.61
N TYR A 27 33.36 -20.04 9.63
CA TYR A 27 34.14 -20.63 8.56
C TYR A 27 35.40 -21.34 9.10
N VAL A 28 36.18 -20.69 9.96
CA VAL A 28 37.39 -21.26 10.56
C VAL A 28 37.08 -22.47 11.43
N VAL A 29 36.06 -22.39 12.29
CA VAL A 29 35.61 -23.51 13.12
C VAL A 29 35.20 -24.70 12.27
N THR A 30 34.54 -24.45 11.14
CA THR A 30 34.12 -25.50 10.22
C THR A 30 35.32 -26.09 9.46
N ALA A 31 36.21 -25.25 8.93
CA ALA A 31 37.38 -25.67 8.15
C ALA A 31 38.39 -26.45 8.98
N LEU A 32 38.59 -26.07 10.25
CA LEU A 32 39.51 -26.72 11.19
C LEU A 32 38.84 -27.80 12.05
N SER A 33 37.55 -28.09 11.81
CA SER A 33 36.76 -29.08 12.57
C SER A 33 36.73 -28.87 14.10
N LEU A 34 36.80 -27.62 14.56
CA LEU A 34 36.86 -27.23 15.98
C LEU A 34 35.48 -27.15 16.65
N ARG A 35 34.58 -28.11 16.38
CA ARG A 35 33.15 -28.02 16.76
C ARG A 35 32.92 -28.00 18.28
N GLU A 36 33.84 -28.58 19.04
CA GLU A 36 33.73 -28.72 20.50
C GLU A 36 34.47 -27.61 21.25
N VAL A 37 35.20 -26.74 20.55
CA VAL A 37 36.00 -25.67 21.17
C VAL A 37 35.11 -24.44 21.42
N PRO A 38 35.01 -23.95 22.68
CA PRO A 38 34.22 -22.77 22.98
C PRO A 38 34.81 -21.55 22.26
N THR A 39 33.98 -20.88 21.46
CA THR A 39 34.38 -19.71 20.67
C THR A 39 33.86 -18.43 21.32
N TYR A 40 34.79 -17.55 21.73
CA TYR A 40 34.48 -16.26 22.35
C TYR A 40 34.71 -15.11 21.37
N TYR A 41 33.87 -14.08 21.46
CA TYR A 41 33.91 -12.91 20.60
C TYR A 41 34.16 -11.65 21.43
N TRP A 42 35.16 -10.86 21.05
CA TRP A 42 35.55 -9.66 21.79
C TRP A 42 35.31 -8.40 20.96
N THR A 43 34.78 -7.36 21.58
CA THR A 43 34.61 -6.05 20.95
C THR A 43 34.79 -4.90 21.93
N ASP A 44 35.47 -3.85 21.51
CA ASP A 44 35.61 -2.59 22.25
C ASP A 44 34.44 -1.62 22.02
N ALA A 45 33.64 -1.82 20.97
CA ALA A 45 32.45 -1.01 20.72
C ALA A 45 31.21 -1.54 21.49
N THR A 46 31.24 -1.23 22.78
CA THR A 46 30.13 -0.94 23.71
C THR A 46 28.70 -0.95 23.13
N VAL A 47 28.36 -0.02 22.24
CA VAL A 47 27.02 0.11 21.66
C VAL A 47 26.61 -1.13 20.85
N ALA A 48 27.55 -1.75 20.15
CA ALA A 48 27.28 -2.97 19.38
C ALA A 48 27.09 -4.18 20.30
N LEU A 49 27.91 -4.30 21.35
CA LEU A 49 27.77 -5.36 22.34
C LEU A 49 26.39 -5.29 23.01
N CYS A 50 25.96 -4.08 23.40
CA CYS A 50 24.65 -3.85 23.98
C CYS A 50 23.51 -4.35 23.08
N ARG A 51 23.60 -4.13 21.77
CA ARG A 51 22.59 -4.58 20.80
C ARG A 51 22.57 -6.10 20.62
N ILE A 52 23.74 -6.74 20.71
CA ILE A 52 23.86 -8.19 20.61
C ILE A 52 23.33 -8.86 21.88
N GLN A 53 23.49 -8.23 23.05
CA GLN A 53 23.03 -8.77 24.33
C GLN A 53 21.55 -8.48 24.63
N ARG A 54 21.05 -7.26 24.35
CA ARG A 54 19.65 -6.87 24.64
C ARG A 54 18.66 -7.25 23.55
N GLU A 55 17.47 -7.71 23.93
CA GLU A 55 16.37 -8.06 23.01
C GLU A 55 15.37 -6.91 22.85
N GLU A 56 15.84 -5.82 22.24
CA GLU A 56 15.06 -4.60 22.02
C GLU A 56 14.58 -4.45 20.57
N ASN A 57 13.58 -3.59 20.37
CA ASN A 57 13.06 -3.26 19.04
C ASN A 57 13.97 -2.28 18.28
N TRP A 58 15.09 -2.79 17.77
CA TRP A 58 16.03 -2.01 16.97
C TRP A 58 15.44 -1.59 15.61
N GLY A 59 15.96 -0.49 15.05
CA GLY A 59 15.73 -0.13 13.65
C GLY A 59 16.04 -1.28 12.69
N VAL A 60 15.32 -1.36 11.55
CA VAL A 60 15.36 -2.51 10.62
C VAL A 60 16.77 -2.94 10.25
N PHE A 61 17.64 -1.98 9.95
CA PHE A 61 19.03 -2.24 9.59
C PHE A 61 19.79 -2.95 10.71
N VAL A 62 19.72 -2.42 11.94
CA VAL A 62 20.42 -2.97 13.11
C VAL A 62 19.85 -4.34 13.46
N ASN A 63 18.52 -4.48 13.46
CA ASN A 63 17.86 -5.72 13.83
C ASN A 63 18.26 -6.88 12.90
N ASN A 64 18.31 -6.63 11.59
CA ASN A 64 18.71 -7.66 10.63
C ASN A 64 20.14 -8.19 10.87
N ARG A 65 21.09 -7.32 11.25
CA ARG A 65 22.47 -7.74 11.54
C ARG A 65 22.61 -8.42 12.89
N VAL A 66 21.92 -7.92 13.92
CA VAL A 66 21.89 -8.58 15.23
C VAL A 66 21.30 -9.99 15.10
N ARG A 67 20.24 -10.16 14.29
CA ARG A 67 19.64 -11.46 14.00
C ARG A 67 20.62 -12.42 13.32
N GLU A 68 21.38 -11.94 12.35
CA GLU A 68 22.42 -12.75 11.68
C GLU A 68 23.55 -13.12 12.66
N ILE A 69 24.05 -12.17 13.45
CA ILE A 69 25.09 -12.46 14.45
C ILE A 69 24.60 -13.52 15.46
N ARG A 70 23.36 -13.39 15.93
CA ARG A 70 22.75 -14.33 16.87
C ARG A 70 22.42 -15.69 16.26
N SER A 71 22.27 -15.80 14.94
CA SER A 71 22.11 -17.11 14.28
C SER A 71 23.46 -17.83 14.09
N LEU A 72 24.56 -17.09 14.10
CA LEU A 72 25.92 -17.62 13.94
C LEU A 72 26.65 -17.81 15.27
N SER A 73 26.26 -17.11 16.33
CA SER A 73 26.94 -17.09 17.63
C SER A 73 25.94 -16.86 18.77
N LYS A 74 26.24 -17.38 19.97
CA LYS A 74 25.42 -17.16 21.16
C LYS A 74 25.76 -15.83 21.83
N LYS A 75 24.76 -15.10 22.32
CA LYS A 75 24.93 -13.75 22.90
C LYS A 75 25.82 -13.74 24.15
N GLU A 76 25.85 -14.85 24.88
CA GLU A 76 26.60 -15.06 26.12
C GLU A 76 28.13 -15.13 25.86
N TYR A 77 28.54 -15.44 24.64
CA TYR A 77 29.96 -15.52 24.27
C TYR A 77 30.55 -14.21 23.75
N TRP A 78 29.73 -13.15 23.66
CA TRP A 78 30.20 -11.80 23.31
C TRP A 78 30.62 -11.04 24.56
N ARG A 79 31.88 -10.59 24.57
CA ARG A 79 32.51 -9.87 25.69
C ARG A 79 33.06 -8.52 25.23
N HIS A 80 33.14 -7.58 26.18
CA HIS A 80 33.81 -6.30 25.93
C HIS A 80 35.29 -6.41 26.25
N ILE A 81 36.11 -5.76 25.42
CA ILE A 81 37.54 -5.59 25.67
C ILE A 81 37.89 -4.11 25.65
N PRO A 82 38.70 -3.59 26.60
CA PRO A 82 39.21 -2.24 26.51
C PRO A 82 39.95 -2.02 25.20
N ARG A 83 39.74 -0.87 24.55
CA ARG A 83 40.34 -0.55 23.25
C ARG A 83 41.86 -0.70 23.21
N LYS A 84 42.57 -0.38 24.31
CA LYS A 84 44.03 -0.55 24.42
C LYS A 84 44.49 -2.01 24.31
N LEU A 85 43.63 -2.96 24.64
CA LEU A 85 43.89 -4.39 24.60
C LEU A 85 43.32 -5.05 23.33
N ASN A 86 42.66 -4.29 22.44
CA ASN A 86 42.03 -4.81 21.24
C ASN A 86 43.06 -4.97 20.10
N PRO A 87 43.51 -6.20 19.76
CA PRO A 87 44.49 -6.40 18.69
C PRO A 87 43.94 -6.07 17.30
N ALA A 88 42.61 -6.04 17.12
CA ALA A 88 41.99 -5.68 15.85
C ALA A 88 42.15 -4.18 15.51
N ASP A 89 42.39 -3.33 16.53
CA ASP A 89 42.57 -1.89 16.35
C ASP A 89 43.91 -1.59 15.62
N ILE A 90 44.92 -2.44 15.82
CA ILE A 90 46.22 -2.36 15.13
C ILE A 90 46.05 -2.69 13.64
N ALA A 91 45.29 -3.76 13.34
CA ALA A 91 45.03 -4.19 11.97
C ALA A 91 44.14 -3.21 11.19
N SER A 92 43.16 -2.56 11.84
CA SER A 92 42.22 -1.65 11.18
C SER A 92 42.78 -0.25 10.95
N ARG A 93 43.66 0.25 11.84
CA ARG A 93 44.25 1.60 11.74
C ARG A 93 45.59 1.64 11.00
N GLY A 94 46.22 0.49 10.84
CA GLY A 94 47.60 0.37 10.36
C GLY A 94 48.60 0.71 11.46
N CYS A 95 49.77 0.06 11.40
CA CYS A 95 50.91 0.35 12.27
C CYS A 95 52.23 0.20 11.50
N THR A 96 53.32 0.67 12.09
CA THR A 96 54.66 0.45 11.53
C THR A 96 55.12 -0.99 11.74
N LEU A 97 55.97 -1.49 10.84
CA LEU A 97 56.48 -2.87 10.93
C LEU A 97 57.19 -3.14 12.27
N GLN A 98 57.95 -2.18 12.79
CA GLN A 98 58.64 -2.29 14.06
C GLN A 98 57.66 -2.42 15.24
N HIS A 99 56.57 -1.65 15.24
CA HIS A 99 55.52 -1.76 16.26
C HIS A 99 54.76 -3.09 16.15
N LEU A 100 54.54 -3.60 14.93
CA LEU A 100 53.91 -4.90 14.71
C LEU A 100 54.76 -6.06 15.24
N LEU A 101 56.08 -6.03 14.97
CA LEU A 101 57.04 -7.00 15.47
C LEU A 101 57.12 -6.99 17.00
N GLN A 102 57.11 -5.81 17.62
CA GLN A 102 57.12 -5.67 19.08
C GLN A 102 55.82 -6.13 19.75
N TYR A 103 54.68 -5.96 19.07
CA TYR A 103 53.38 -6.34 19.64
C TYR A 103 53.10 -7.85 19.58
N GLY A 104 53.75 -8.60 18.67
CA GLY A 104 53.53 -10.04 18.53
C GLY A 104 52.10 -10.40 18.10
N TRP A 105 51.54 -9.64 17.14
CA TRP A 105 50.10 -9.71 16.78
C TRP A 105 49.60 -11.12 16.44
N TRP A 106 50.44 -11.98 15.86
CA TRP A 106 50.11 -13.37 15.51
C TRP A 106 50.08 -14.34 16.69
N GLU A 107 50.62 -13.96 17.86
CA GLU A 107 50.60 -14.80 19.07
C GLU A 107 49.28 -14.67 19.84
N GLY A 108 48.49 -13.65 19.50
CA GLY A 108 47.30 -13.28 20.24
C GLY A 108 47.62 -12.53 21.55
N PRO A 109 46.62 -11.83 22.11
CA PRO A 109 46.82 -11.03 23.31
C PRO A 109 47.04 -11.91 24.55
N GLU A 110 47.94 -11.46 25.43
CA GLU A 110 48.43 -12.23 26.59
C GLU A 110 47.31 -12.71 27.52
N PHE A 111 46.25 -11.92 27.70
CA PHE A 111 45.13 -12.29 28.57
C PHE A 111 44.34 -13.51 28.06
N LEU A 112 44.39 -13.85 26.76
CA LEU A 112 43.75 -15.06 26.23
C LEU A 112 44.54 -16.33 26.55
N LYS A 113 45.84 -16.21 26.87
CA LYS A 113 46.68 -17.33 27.32
C LYS A 113 46.40 -17.68 28.78
N ALA A 114 45.82 -16.75 29.55
CA ALA A 114 45.41 -16.98 30.93
C ALA A 114 44.05 -17.68 31.02
N PHE A 115 43.76 -18.25 32.20
CA PHE A 115 42.48 -18.89 32.48
C PHE A 115 41.28 -17.92 32.32
N PRO A 116 40.10 -18.40 31.91
CA PRO A 116 38.92 -17.57 31.66
C PRO A 116 38.49 -16.64 32.80
N GLU A 117 38.83 -16.99 34.03
CA GLU A 117 38.57 -16.23 35.25
C GLU A 117 39.42 -14.95 35.35
N ALA A 118 40.62 -14.99 34.78
CA ALA A 118 41.59 -13.89 34.72
C ALA A 118 41.38 -12.97 33.51
N TRP A 119 40.43 -13.29 32.63
CA TRP A 119 40.08 -12.43 31.50
C TRP A 119 39.48 -11.10 31.98
N PRO A 120 39.65 -10.00 31.21
CA PRO A 120 39.13 -8.70 31.61
C PRO A 120 37.61 -8.74 31.79
N LYS A 121 37.16 -8.55 33.03
CA LYS A 121 35.76 -8.34 33.40
C LYS A 121 35.49 -6.85 33.34
N SER A 122 35.09 -6.35 32.17
CA SER A 122 34.65 -4.96 32.11
C SER A 122 33.17 -4.87 32.46
N GLU A 123 32.85 -4.17 33.53
CA GLU A 123 31.55 -3.56 33.68
C GLU A 123 31.40 -2.50 32.57
N PHE A 124 30.54 -2.78 31.60
CA PHE A 124 30.27 -1.84 30.53
C PHE A 124 28.95 -1.12 30.86
N SER A 125 29.01 0.21 31.05
CA SER A 125 27.84 1.07 31.21
C SER A 125 27.48 1.74 29.86
N PRO A 126 26.51 1.20 29.10
CA PRO A 126 26.03 1.88 27.90
C PRO A 126 25.40 3.23 28.24
N ASN A 127 25.59 4.21 27.36
CA ASN A 127 24.82 5.45 27.43
C ASN A 127 23.39 5.16 26.93
N GLU A 128 22.43 5.13 27.86
CA GLU A 128 21.02 4.80 27.61
C GLU A 128 20.32 5.78 26.67
N GLU A 129 20.71 7.05 26.65
CA GLU A 129 20.11 8.07 25.78
C GLU A 129 20.37 7.76 24.29
N PHE A 130 21.59 7.31 23.98
CA PHE A 130 21.95 6.89 22.62
C PHE A 130 21.23 5.61 22.19
N ILE A 131 20.91 4.72 23.15
CA ILE A 131 20.17 3.49 22.88
C ILE A 131 18.70 3.83 22.58
N ALA A 132 18.08 4.64 23.43
CA ALA A 132 16.69 5.07 23.27
C ALA A 132 16.43 5.78 21.93
N ALA A 133 17.37 6.62 21.48
CA ALA A 133 17.26 7.32 20.20
C ALA A 133 17.25 6.40 18.97
N GLU A 134 17.78 5.18 19.07
CA GLU A 134 17.93 4.24 17.94
C GLU A 134 16.90 3.09 17.97
N MET A 135 16.11 3.02 19.05
CA MET A 135 14.96 2.11 19.16
C MET A 135 13.81 2.60 18.27
N LYS A 136 13.09 1.67 17.64
CA LYS A 136 11.86 2.02 16.91
C LYS A 136 10.83 2.55 17.91
N LYS A 137 10.30 3.74 17.65
CA LYS A 137 9.14 4.27 18.37
C LYS A 137 8.00 3.23 18.27
N LYS A 138 7.54 2.71 19.40
CA LYS A 138 6.33 1.87 19.44
C LYS A 138 5.15 2.76 19.06
N ILE A 139 4.61 2.55 17.86
CA ILE A 139 3.33 3.13 17.48
C ILE A 139 2.27 2.20 18.06
N ILE A 140 1.64 2.64 19.15
CA ILE A 140 0.46 1.97 19.70
C ILE A 140 -0.70 2.38 18.79
N VAL A 141 -1.17 1.43 17.98
CA VAL A 141 -2.39 1.60 17.18
C VAL A 141 -3.54 1.04 18.01
N ASP A 142 -4.42 1.92 18.48
CA ASP A 142 -5.67 1.51 19.12
C ASP A 142 -6.61 0.93 18.04
N LEU A 143 -7.04 -0.32 18.25
CA LEU A 143 -7.90 -1.08 17.34
C LEU A 143 -9.36 -1.08 17.84
N SER A 144 -9.82 0.03 18.42
CA SER A 144 -11.24 0.20 18.74
C SER A 144 -12.07 0.29 17.46
N VAL A 145 -12.53 -0.85 16.94
CA VAL A 145 -13.50 -0.90 15.83
C VAL A 145 -14.85 -0.48 16.41
N LYS A 146 -15.19 0.81 16.26
CA LYS A 146 -16.59 1.25 16.43
C LYS A 146 -17.39 0.56 15.33
N ILE A 147 -18.17 -0.44 15.71
CA ILE A 147 -19.19 -1.01 14.81
C ILE A 147 -20.29 0.05 14.72
N GLU A 148 -20.13 0.97 13.77
CA GLU A 148 -21.18 1.92 13.43
C GLU A 148 -22.36 1.11 12.87
N LYS A 149 -23.51 1.20 13.54
CA LYS A 149 -24.74 0.59 13.02
C LYS A 149 -25.03 1.26 11.68
N PRO A 150 -25.32 0.48 10.61
CA PRO A 150 -25.63 1.06 9.32
C PRO A 150 -26.87 1.95 9.44
N GLU A 151 -26.81 3.13 8.83
CA GLU A 151 -27.92 4.08 8.85
C GLU A 151 -29.16 3.47 8.19
N TRP A 152 -30.35 3.89 8.64
CA TRP A 152 -31.62 3.31 8.19
C TRP A 152 -31.83 3.39 6.66
N PHE A 153 -31.22 4.40 6.02
CA PHE A 153 -31.31 4.64 4.59
C PHE A 153 -30.34 3.79 3.75
N GLU A 154 -29.32 3.14 4.34
CA GLU A 154 -28.33 2.36 3.60
C GLU A 154 -28.94 1.13 2.90
N ARG A 155 -30.10 0.67 3.38
CA ARG A 155 -30.89 -0.40 2.78
C ARG A 155 -31.65 0.05 1.53
N LEU A 156 -31.70 1.36 1.25
CA LEU A 156 -32.52 1.94 0.19
C LEU A 156 -31.66 2.43 -0.97
N SER A 157 -31.79 1.77 -2.11
CA SER A 157 -31.00 2.08 -3.31
C SER A 157 -31.59 3.20 -4.19
N SER A 158 -32.40 4.13 -3.67
CA SER A 158 -32.87 5.28 -4.46
C SER A 158 -33.04 6.48 -3.57
N PHE A 159 -32.49 7.61 -4.00
CA PHE A 159 -32.57 8.86 -3.26
C PHE A 159 -34.02 9.34 -3.12
N SER A 160 -34.81 9.31 -4.19
CA SER A 160 -36.25 9.53 -4.15
C SER A 160 -37.00 8.60 -3.18
N LYS A 161 -36.59 7.32 -3.06
CA LYS A 161 -37.18 6.40 -2.07
C LYS A 161 -36.82 6.81 -0.63
N ILE A 162 -35.56 7.20 -0.40
CA ILE A 162 -35.08 7.66 0.89
C ILE A 162 -35.85 8.91 1.32
N VAL A 163 -35.94 9.93 0.45
CA VAL A 163 -36.70 11.16 0.72
C VAL A 163 -38.17 10.84 1.01
N ARG A 164 -38.77 9.90 0.27
CA ARG A 164 -40.16 9.48 0.50
C ARG A 164 -40.36 8.83 1.88
N VAL A 165 -39.49 7.90 2.27
CA VAL A 165 -39.55 7.25 3.58
C VAL A 165 -39.33 8.27 4.69
N PHE A 166 -38.34 9.15 4.53
CA PHE A 166 -38.06 10.21 5.49
C PHE A 166 -39.25 11.18 5.64
N CYS A 167 -39.90 11.53 4.54
CA CYS A 167 -41.11 12.35 4.54
C CYS A 167 -42.26 11.69 5.33
N TRP A 168 -42.47 10.39 5.17
CA TRP A 168 -43.43 9.64 5.99
C TRP A 168 -43.06 9.61 7.47
N MET A 169 -41.78 9.42 7.81
CA MET A 169 -41.28 9.50 9.18
C MET A 169 -41.59 10.87 9.80
N MET A 170 -41.36 11.95 9.06
CA MET A 170 -41.67 13.32 9.49
C MET A 170 -43.16 13.54 9.72
N ARG A 171 -44.04 13.03 8.85
CA ARG A 171 -45.50 13.05 9.06
C ARG A 171 -45.89 12.32 10.34
N PHE A 172 -45.33 11.14 10.57
CA PHE A 172 -45.58 10.36 11.79
C PHE A 172 -45.17 11.13 13.05
N VAL A 173 -43.97 11.72 13.06
CA VAL A 173 -43.49 12.54 14.19
C VAL A 173 -44.37 13.77 14.40
N ASN A 174 -44.81 14.45 13.34
CA ASN A 174 -45.69 15.62 13.45
C ASN A 174 -47.07 15.24 14.02
N LYS A 175 -47.59 14.05 13.68
CA LYS A 175 -48.83 13.50 14.26
C LYS A 175 -48.68 13.25 15.77
N LEU A 176 -47.56 12.67 16.19
CA LEU A 176 -47.25 12.47 17.62
C LEU A 176 -47.11 13.81 18.37
N ARG A 177 -46.57 14.85 17.71
CA ARG A 177 -46.40 16.20 18.27
C ARG A 177 -47.67 17.06 18.23
N LYS A 178 -48.83 16.50 17.86
CA LYS A 178 -50.13 17.21 17.75
C LYS A 178 -50.09 18.48 16.90
N LYS A 179 -49.18 18.56 15.92
CA LYS A 179 -49.16 19.69 14.98
C LYS A 179 -50.33 19.57 14.00
N PRO A 180 -50.95 20.69 13.55
CA PRO A 180 -51.97 20.64 12.53
C PRO A 180 -51.37 20.02 11.27
N SER A 181 -51.82 18.83 10.92
CA SER A 181 -51.41 18.10 9.73
C SER A 181 -52.65 17.88 8.88
N TYR A 182 -52.67 18.50 7.70
CA TYR A 182 -53.66 18.20 6.68
C TYR A 182 -53.38 16.79 6.17
N GLY A 183 -54.14 15.82 6.65
CA GLY A 183 -53.99 14.41 6.36
C GLY A 183 -54.40 14.06 4.94
N THR A 184 -53.64 14.49 3.94
CA THR A 184 -53.78 14.00 2.57
C THR A 184 -53.20 12.59 2.46
N LYS A 185 -53.90 11.69 1.77
CA LYS A 185 -53.44 10.30 1.55
C LYS A 185 -52.09 10.23 0.81
N THR A 186 -51.74 11.26 0.04
CA THR A 186 -50.52 11.33 -0.77
C THR A 186 -49.54 12.36 -0.20
N LEU A 187 -48.24 12.14 -0.43
CA LEU A 187 -47.18 13.09 -0.11
C LEU A 187 -47.13 14.19 -1.17
N THR A 188 -47.16 15.45 -0.75
CA THR A 188 -47.06 16.60 -1.66
C THR A 188 -45.63 16.83 -2.13
N VAL A 189 -45.44 17.68 -3.14
CA VAL A 189 -44.10 18.02 -3.66
C VAL A 189 -43.35 18.88 -2.63
N GLU A 190 -44.05 19.80 -1.97
CA GLU A 190 -43.48 20.69 -0.96
C GLU A 190 -43.00 19.91 0.26
N GLU A 191 -43.74 18.88 0.68
CA GLU A 191 -43.31 18.02 1.78
C GLU A 191 -42.05 17.23 1.45
N LYS A 192 -41.90 16.76 0.21
CA LYS A 192 -40.69 16.07 -0.24
C LYS A 192 -39.50 17.02 -0.31
N ALA A 193 -39.70 18.23 -0.85
CA ALA A 193 -38.66 19.25 -0.90
C ALA A 193 -38.18 19.64 0.51
N LYS A 194 -39.11 19.84 1.46
CA LYS A 194 -38.77 20.10 2.87
C LYS A 194 -38.05 18.91 3.50
N ALA A 195 -38.51 17.69 3.25
CA ALA A 195 -37.88 16.48 3.78
C ALA A 195 -36.43 16.32 3.27
N GLU A 196 -36.18 16.61 1.99
CA GLU A 196 -34.85 16.58 1.40
C GLU A 196 -33.89 17.59 2.06
N ILE A 197 -34.33 18.83 2.25
CA ILE A 197 -33.54 19.88 2.91
C ILE A 197 -33.18 19.47 4.35
N ILE A 198 -34.16 18.98 5.12
CA ILE A 198 -33.94 18.55 6.51
C ILE A 198 -33.00 17.35 6.57
N LEU A 199 -33.13 16.39 5.64
CA LEU A 199 -32.25 15.23 5.56
C LEU A 199 -30.79 15.67 5.35
N TRP A 200 -30.56 16.63 4.46
CA TRP A 200 -29.22 17.18 4.25
C TRP A 200 -28.71 17.97 5.46
N SER A 201 -29.55 18.75 6.14
CA SER A 201 -29.16 19.45 7.37
C SER A 201 -28.66 18.48 8.45
N ILE A 202 -29.36 17.35 8.65
CA ILE A 202 -28.95 16.31 9.62
C ILE A 202 -27.59 15.74 9.26
N GLU A 203 -27.37 15.37 8.00
CA GLU A 203 -26.10 14.77 7.57
C GLU A 203 -24.94 15.77 7.58
N GLN A 204 -25.20 17.02 7.24
CA GLN A 204 -24.21 18.09 7.33
C GLN A 204 -23.77 18.32 8.78
N LYS A 205 -24.69 18.28 9.75
CA LYS A 205 -24.34 18.41 11.19
C LYS A 205 -23.47 17.27 11.70
N LYS A 206 -23.60 16.07 11.12
CA LYS A 206 -22.72 14.92 11.42
C LYS A 206 -21.35 15.04 10.77
N HIS A 207 -21.28 15.55 9.54
CA HIS A 207 -20.06 15.58 8.73
C HIS A 207 -19.24 16.88 8.85
N PHE A 208 -19.87 18.00 9.16
CA PHE A 208 -19.25 19.33 9.20
C PHE A 208 -19.43 19.94 10.59
N HIS A 209 -18.36 20.51 11.15
CA HIS A 209 -18.40 21.12 12.48
C HIS A 209 -19.00 22.53 12.43
N GLU A 210 -19.80 22.90 13.43
CA GLU A 210 -20.67 24.08 13.42
C GLU A 210 -19.97 25.45 13.37
N LYS A 211 -18.65 25.53 13.63
CA LYS A 211 -17.90 26.79 13.74
C LYS A 211 -17.12 27.18 12.48
N GLU A 212 -17.21 26.40 11.41
CA GLU A 212 -16.44 26.67 10.19
C GLU A 212 -17.17 27.65 9.25
N ASN A 213 -16.77 28.92 9.28
CA ASN A 213 -17.09 29.88 8.21
C ASN A 213 -16.39 29.51 6.89
N SER A 214 -15.43 28.59 6.95
CA SER A 214 -14.82 27.98 5.79
C SER A 214 -14.63 26.49 5.97
N VAL A 215 -15.19 25.70 5.05
CA VAL A 215 -14.99 24.25 4.99
C VAL A 215 -14.02 23.96 3.86
N HIS A 216 -12.84 23.42 4.18
CA HIS A 216 -11.78 23.12 3.21
C HIS A 216 -11.43 24.30 2.25
N GLY A 217 -11.41 25.53 2.77
CA GLY A 217 -11.07 26.74 2.00
C GLY A 217 -12.21 27.30 1.15
N LEU A 218 -13.41 26.73 1.23
CA LEU A 218 -14.63 27.29 0.62
C LEU A 218 -15.34 28.19 1.62
N GLN A 219 -15.80 29.36 1.20
CA GLN A 219 -16.68 30.18 2.03
C GLN A 219 -18.09 29.56 2.05
N VAL A 220 -18.58 29.29 3.25
CA VAL A 220 -19.89 28.68 3.47
C VAL A 220 -20.78 29.64 4.25
N VAL A 221 -22.07 29.61 3.95
CA VAL A 221 -23.11 30.36 4.65
C VAL A 221 -24.17 29.35 5.08
N ARG A 222 -24.66 29.48 6.31
CA ARG A 222 -25.81 28.71 6.78
C ARG A 222 -27.07 29.47 6.41
N GLY A 223 -27.96 28.82 5.65
CA GLY A 223 -29.27 29.39 5.32
C GLY A 223 -30.25 29.29 6.51
N ASP A 224 -31.39 29.97 6.40
CA ASP A 224 -32.49 29.90 7.38
C ASP A 224 -33.04 28.47 7.56
N ASP A 225 -32.80 27.62 6.57
CA ASP A 225 -33.14 26.20 6.56
C ASP A 225 -32.13 25.31 7.30
N GLU A 226 -31.16 25.90 8.02
CA GLU A 226 -30.11 25.20 8.77
C GLU A 226 -29.20 24.32 7.89
N VAL A 227 -29.13 24.63 6.60
CA VAL A 227 -28.28 23.94 5.62
C VAL A 227 -27.08 24.82 5.28
N LEU A 228 -25.89 24.22 5.29
CA LEU A 228 -24.66 24.82 4.79
C LEU A 228 -24.68 24.90 3.28
N ARG A 229 -24.51 26.11 2.76
CA ARG A 229 -24.47 26.43 1.33
C ARG A 229 -23.15 27.12 0.98
N VAL A 230 -22.59 26.79 -0.17
CA VAL A 230 -21.40 27.44 -0.72
C VAL A 230 -21.82 28.71 -1.44
N LYS A 231 -21.24 29.84 -1.06
CA LYS A 231 -21.44 31.11 -1.75
C LYS A 231 -20.66 31.06 -3.07
N THR A 232 -21.35 31.14 -4.20
CA THR A 232 -20.69 31.24 -5.51
C THR A 232 -20.12 32.64 -5.72
N ARG A 233 -19.28 32.85 -6.74
CA ARG A 233 -18.76 34.19 -7.08
C ARG A 233 -19.75 35.06 -7.85
N ILE A 234 -20.92 34.51 -8.20
CA ILE A 234 -21.89 35.12 -9.14
C ILE A 234 -23.14 35.57 -8.37
N ILE A 235 -22.99 36.09 -7.16
CA ILE A 235 -24.12 36.36 -6.24
C ILE A 235 -25.07 37.46 -6.76
N GLU A 236 -24.56 38.41 -7.54
CA GLU A 236 -25.32 39.56 -8.02
C GLU A 236 -26.15 39.28 -9.28
N ARG A 237 -26.09 38.06 -9.81
CA ARG A 237 -26.91 37.68 -10.96
C ARG A 237 -28.33 37.39 -10.51
N ASP A 238 -29.30 37.91 -11.26
CA ASP A 238 -30.71 37.54 -11.11
C ASP A 238 -30.91 36.10 -11.65
N ASP A 239 -30.84 35.14 -10.74
CA ASP A 239 -30.89 33.70 -10.99
C ASP A 239 -31.49 32.99 -9.77
N ASP A 240 -31.81 31.70 -9.91
CA ASP A 240 -32.34 30.91 -8.80
C ASP A 240 -31.40 30.88 -7.58
N LEU A 241 -31.95 31.12 -6.39
CA LEU A 241 -31.19 31.14 -5.14
C LEU A 241 -30.44 29.81 -4.90
N SER A 242 -30.97 28.68 -5.38
CA SER A 242 -30.29 27.38 -5.26
C SER A 242 -29.02 27.31 -6.09
N PHE A 243 -28.96 28.04 -7.22
CA PHE A 243 -27.77 28.14 -8.06
C PHE A 243 -26.74 29.10 -7.48
N LEU A 244 -27.19 30.22 -6.92
CA LEU A 244 -26.35 31.22 -6.26
C LEU A 244 -25.71 30.67 -4.97
N TYR A 245 -26.47 29.86 -4.23
CA TYR A 245 -26.12 29.26 -2.94
C TYR A 245 -26.32 27.74 -2.97
N LEU A 246 -25.27 27.03 -3.40
CA LEU A 246 -25.28 25.60 -3.62
C LEU A 246 -25.20 24.81 -2.31
N ILE A 247 -26.04 23.80 -2.13
CA ILE A 247 -26.04 22.94 -0.93
C ILE A 247 -24.72 22.15 -0.87
N LEU A 248 -23.99 22.26 0.24
CA LEU A 248 -22.71 21.59 0.42
C LEU A 248 -22.88 20.11 0.75
N LEU A 249 -22.34 19.20 -0.08
CA LEU A 249 -22.47 17.76 0.15
C LEU A 249 -21.12 17.09 0.44
N PRO A 250 -21.07 16.16 1.42
CA PRO A 250 -19.88 15.37 1.69
C PRO A 250 -19.52 14.47 0.50
N SER A 251 -18.23 14.25 0.30
CA SER A 251 -17.72 13.47 -0.83
C SER A 251 -18.07 11.99 -0.70
N LYS A 252 -17.67 11.34 0.40
CA LYS A 252 -17.85 9.90 0.61
C LYS A 252 -19.06 9.65 1.49
N HIS A 253 -20.25 9.72 0.92
CA HIS A 253 -21.49 9.48 1.66
C HIS A 253 -22.51 8.73 0.81
N TYR A 254 -23.24 7.79 1.42
CA TYR A 254 -24.20 6.93 0.73
C TYR A 254 -25.33 7.73 0.05
N LEU A 255 -25.84 8.78 0.71
CA LEU A 255 -26.86 9.65 0.11
C LEU A 255 -26.34 10.40 -1.11
N THR A 256 -25.10 10.89 -1.06
CA THR A 256 -24.45 11.56 -2.20
C THR A 256 -24.31 10.58 -3.37
N GLU A 257 -23.91 9.33 -3.12
CA GLU A 257 -23.85 8.31 -4.17
C GLU A 257 -25.23 7.99 -4.77
N CYS A 258 -26.26 7.87 -3.93
CA CYS A 258 -27.64 7.64 -4.39
C CYS A 258 -28.18 8.80 -5.22
N LEU A 259 -27.91 10.04 -4.80
CA LEU A 259 -28.29 11.25 -5.55
C LEU A 259 -27.63 11.27 -6.93
N ILE A 260 -26.31 11.06 -7.00
CA ILE A 260 -25.57 11.03 -8.27
C ILE A 260 -26.12 9.93 -9.19
N ARG A 261 -26.40 8.75 -8.64
CA ARG A 261 -26.98 7.64 -9.41
C ARG A 261 -28.37 7.96 -9.93
N GLU A 262 -29.19 8.65 -9.15
CA GLU A 262 -30.51 9.08 -9.58
C GLU A 262 -30.44 10.08 -10.74
N TYR A 263 -29.53 11.06 -10.66
CA TYR A 263 -29.28 11.99 -11.77
C TYR A 263 -28.74 11.26 -13.01
N HIS A 264 -27.85 10.29 -12.83
CA HIS A 264 -27.33 9.47 -13.92
C HIS A 264 -28.45 8.73 -14.68
N LEU A 265 -29.40 8.15 -13.95
CA LEU A 265 -30.55 7.47 -14.56
C LEU A 265 -31.58 8.45 -15.14
N LYS A 266 -31.89 9.53 -14.42
CA LYS A 266 -32.85 10.56 -14.82
C LYS A 266 -32.46 11.25 -16.13
N TYR A 267 -31.17 11.46 -16.37
CA TYR A 267 -30.64 12.06 -17.59
C TYR A 267 -30.08 11.01 -18.57
N CYS A 268 -30.77 9.86 -18.67
CA CYS A 268 -30.51 8.83 -19.69
C CYS A 268 -29.05 8.36 -19.75
N HIS A 269 -28.49 7.94 -18.62
CA HIS A 269 -27.09 7.50 -18.50
C HIS A 269 -26.06 8.58 -18.85
N ALA A 270 -26.37 9.84 -18.56
CA ALA A 270 -25.50 10.98 -18.79
C ALA A 270 -24.06 10.74 -18.28
N GLY A 271 -23.09 11.17 -19.09
CA GLY A 271 -21.67 11.10 -18.78
C GLY A 271 -21.24 12.08 -17.69
N VAL A 272 -19.96 12.02 -17.32
CA VAL A 272 -19.42 12.73 -16.15
C VAL A 272 -19.60 14.25 -16.23
N GLN A 273 -19.40 14.86 -17.40
CA GLN A 273 -19.45 16.31 -17.55
C GLN A 273 -20.88 16.84 -17.45
N ILE A 274 -21.83 16.17 -18.11
CA ILE A 274 -23.26 16.53 -18.08
C ILE A 274 -23.79 16.41 -16.64
N LEU A 275 -23.45 15.32 -15.95
CA LEU A 275 -23.84 15.14 -14.55
C LEU A 275 -23.22 16.19 -13.64
N ALA A 276 -21.94 16.53 -13.83
CA ALA A 276 -21.29 17.57 -13.06
C ALA A 276 -21.98 18.94 -13.26
N ALA A 277 -22.41 19.26 -14.48
CA ALA A 277 -23.14 20.49 -14.78
C ALA A 277 -24.54 20.48 -14.15
N LYS A 278 -25.30 19.39 -14.28
CA LYS A 278 -26.66 19.29 -13.71
C LYS A 278 -26.68 19.27 -12.18
N LEU A 279 -25.72 18.59 -11.55
CA LEU A 279 -25.60 18.59 -10.08
C LEU A 279 -25.19 19.96 -9.54
N ARG A 280 -24.33 20.69 -10.26
CA ARG A 280 -23.91 22.05 -9.89
C ARG A 280 -25.00 23.11 -9.98
N LEU A 281 -26.18 22.78 -10.46
CA LEU A 281 -27.32 23.71 -10.40
C LEU A 281 -27.87 23.85 -8.97
N GLN A 282 -27.62 22.86 -8.11
CA GLN A 282 -28.19 22.83 -6.75
C GLN A 282 -27.18 22.40 -5.68
N TYR A 283 -26.13 21.66 -6.04
CA TYR A 283 -25.24 21.00 -5.09
C TYR A 283 -23.77 21.32 -5.36
N TRP A 284 -23.03 21.56 -4.28
CA TRP A 284 -21.58 21.57 -4.26
C TRP A 284 -21.06 20.30 -3.59
N ILE A 285 -20.70 19.29 -4.40
CA ILE A 285 -20.16 18.02 -3.90
C ILE A 285 -18.62 18.08 -3.84
N PHE A 286 -18.03 17.80 -2.68
CA PHE A 286 -16.58 17.67 -2.56
C PHE A 286 -16.04 16.57 -3.49
N SER A 287 -14.98 16.88 -4.24
CA SER A 287 -14.39 15.96 -5.23
C SER A 287 -15.44 15.37 -6.20
N SER A 288 -16.45 16.15 -6.61
CA SER A 288 -17.60 15.72 -7.42
C SER A 288 -17.25 14.82 -8.61
N LYS A 289 -16.25 15.19 -9.42
CA LYS A 289 -15.83 14.41 -10.60
C LYS A 289 -15.40 12.99 -10.24
N ARG A 290 -14.74 12.77 -9.09
CA ARG A 290 -14.31 11.45 -8.64
C ARG A 290 -15.52 10.58 -8.29
N ASN A 291 -16.48 11.14 -7.56
CA ASN A 291 -17.70 10.43 -7.17
C ASN A 291 -18.58 10.10 -8.37
N ILE A 292 -18.75 11.05 -9.29
CA ILE A 292 -19.51 10.85 -10.53
C ILE A 292 -18.86 9.76 -11.38
N ARG A 293 -17.53 9.79 -11.58
CA ARG A 293 -16.81 8.71 -12.29
C ARG A 293 -17.03 7.36 -11.61
N SER A 294 -16.94 7.30 -10.29
CA SER A 294 -17.18 6.06 -9.56
C SER A 294 -18.59 5.53 -9.82
N CYS A 295 -19.62 6.39 -9.71
CA CYS A 295 -21.00 6.01 -9.99
C CYS A 295 -21.20 5.52 -11.43
N VAL A 296 -20.74 6.27 -12.44
CA VAL A 296 -20.86 5.89 -13.85
C VAL A 296 -20.10 4.58 -14.14
N SER A 297 -18.91 4.41 -13.56
CA SER A 297 -18.11 3.19 -13.74
C SER A 297 -18.77 1.95 -13.14
N ARG A 298 -19.62 2.08 -12.11
CA ARG A 298 -20.37 0.97 -11.52
C ARG A 298 -21.66 0.65 -12.30
N CYS A 299 -22.08 1.52 -13.23
CA CYS A 299 -23.30 1.32 -14.01
C CYS A 299 -23.13 0.21 -15.05
N VAL A 300 -23.93 -0.86 -14.92
CA VAL A 300 -23.89 -2.02 -15.82
C VAL A 300 -24.24 -1.65 -17.25
N VAL A 301 -25.23 -0.78 -17.44
CA VAL A 301 -25.66 -0.31 -18.77
C VAL A 301 -24.51 0.41 -19.46
N CYS A 302 -23.89 1.40 -18.80
CA CYS A 302 -22.75 2.11 -19.36
C CYS A 302 -21.55 1.21 -19.62
N LYS A 303 -21.27 0.24 -18.74
CA LYS A 303 -20.20 -0.76 -18.97
C LYS A 303 -20.44 -1.56 -20.25
N ARG A 304 -21.68 -2.01 -20.48
CA ARG A 304 -22.05 -2.76 -21.68
C ARG A 304 -21.86 -1.93 -22.95
N PHE A 305 -22.33 -0.68 -22.96
CA PHE A 305 -22.15 0.23 -24.10
C PHE A 305 -20.70 0.68 -24.33
N SER A 306 -19.88 0.71 -23.28
CA SER A 306 -18.46 1.10 -23.37
C SER A 306 -17.51 -0.09 -23.61
N ALA A 307 -18.03 -1.32 -23.62
CA ALA A 307 -17.23 -2.52 -23.81
C ALA A 307 -16.67 -2.50 -25.23
N LYS A 308 -15.34 -2.54 -25.35
CA LYS A 308 -14.67 -2.67 -26.65
C LYS A 308 -14.86 -4.09 -27.16
N ALA A 309 -15.03 -4.23 -28.47
CA ALA A 309 -14.93 -5.53 -29.11
C ALA A 309 -13.58 -6.18 -28.77
N LEU A 310 -13.56 -7.50 -28.61
CA LEU A 310 -12.33 -8.27 -28.46
C LEU A 310 -11.49 -8.06 -29.73
N THR A 311 -10.42 -7.30 -29.61
CA THR A 311 -9.42 -7.19 -30.67
C THR A 311 -8.56 -8.45 -30.61
N THR A 312 -8.80 -9.40 -31.50
CA THR A 312 -7.84 -10.48 -31.72
C THR A 312 -6.64 -9.90 -32.46
N PRO A 313 -5.40 -10.19 -32.02
CA PRO A 313 -4.26 -9.93 -32.89
C PRO A 313 -4.49 -10.67 -34.22
N PRO A 314 -4.07 -10.11 -35.36
CA PRO A 314 -4.17 -10.82 -36.63
C PRO A 314 -3.49 -12.18 -36.47
N ILE A 315 -4.25 -13.25 -36.68
CA ILE A 315 -3.69 -14.60 -36.68
C ILE A 315 -2.71 -14.69 -37.85
N GLN A 316 -1.51 -15.18 -37.58
CA GLN A 316 -0.57 -15.49 -38.64
C GLN A 316 -1.17 -16.60 -39.51
N LEU A 317 -1.11 -16.41 -40.84
CA LEU A 317 -1.60 -17.42 -41.77
C LEU A 317 -0.83 -18.73 -41.54
N PRO A 318 -1.50 -19.90 -41.54
CA PRO A 318 -0.82 -21.18 -41.47
C PRO A 318 0.25 -21.28 -42.55
N LEU A 319 1.38 -21.93 -42.24
CA LEU A 319 2.52 -22.03 -43.15
C LEU A 319 2.13 -22.60 -44.53
N ASP A 320 1.16 -23.51 -44.54
CA ASP A 320 0.59 -24.11 -45.76
C ASP A 320 -0.05 -23.10 -46.73
N ARG A 321 -0.49 -21.92 -46.25
CA ARG A 321 -1.04 -20.86 -47.10
C ARG A 321 0.01 -19.89 -47.64
N VAL A 322 1.23 -19.95 -47.13
CA VAL A 322 2.30 -18.99 -47.47
C VAL A 322 3.45 -19.65 -48.22
N ARG A 323 3.64 -20.97 -48.04
CA ARG A 323 4.65 -21.72 -48.79
C ARG A 323 4.24 -21.87 -50.26
N GLU A 324 5.21 -21.73 -51.15
CA GLU A 324 5.06 -22.14 -52.54
C GLU A 324 4.96 -23.67 -52.58
N SER A 325 3.86 -24.20 -53.11
CA SER A 325 3.64 -25.64 -53.26
C SER A 325 3.96 -26.10 -54.67
N ALA A 326 4.48 -27.32 -54.81
CA ALA A 326 4.68 -27.92 -56.12
C ALA A 326 3.33 -28.20 -56.83
N ILE A 327 3.34 -28.27 -58.15
CA ILE A 327 2.15 -28.60 -58.94
C ILE A 327 1.67 -30.00 -58.52
N PHE A 328 0.39 -30.11 -58.15
CA PHE A 328 -0.31 -31.31 -57.62
C PHE A 328 -0.02 -31.70 -56.15
N GLU A 329 0.61 -30.84 -55.36
CA GLU A 329 0.74 -31.07 -53.91
C GLU A 329 -0.61 -30.86 -53.20
N ILE A 330 -1.19 -31.93 -52.64
CA ILE A 330 -2.45 -31.88 -51.89
C ILE A 330 -2.16 -31.57 -50.42
N ALA A 331 -2.43 -30.35 -49.97
CA ALA A 331 -2.37 -29.99 -48.56
C ALA A 331 -3.68 -30.38 -47.85
N VAL A 332 -3.68 -31.49 -47.11
CA VAL A 332 -4.82 -31.89 -46.27
C VAL A 332 -4.65 -31.30 -44.88
N GLN A 333 -5.46 -30.29 -44.54
CA GLN A 333 -5.47 -29.72 -43.20
C GLN A 333 -6.28 -30.62 -42.26
N ILE A 334 -5.61 -31.60 -41.64
CA ILE A 334 -6.20 -32.40 -40.56
C ILE A 334 -6.15 -31.55 -39.29
N GLY A 335 -7.32 -31.28 -38.70
CA GLY A 335 -7.46 -30.44 -37.52
C GLY A 335 -6.44 -30.79 -36.42
N GLN A 336 -5.65 -29.79 -36.04
CA GLN A 336 -4.70 -29.75 -34.93
C GLN A 336 -3.99 -31.08 -34.61
N SER A 337 -2.89 -31.36 -35.32
CA SER A 337 -1.55 -31.54 -34.73
C SER A 337 -0.56 -32.39 -35.55
N LEU A 338 -0.88 -32.85 -36.76
CA LEU A 338 0.09 -33.54 -37.62
C LEU A 338 -0.17 -33.23 -39.11
N SER A 339 0.84 -32.67 -39.80
CA SER A 339 0.89 -32.67 -41.27
C SER A 339 1.61 -33.93 -41.74
N VAL A 340 1.00 -34.66 -42.68
CA VAL A 340 1.61 -35.83 -43.33
C VAL A 340 1.75 -35.50 -44.82
N CYS A 341 2.99 -35.45 -45.32
CA CYS A 341 3.25 -35.33 -46.75
C CYS A 341 3.35 -36.73 -47.37
N PHE A 342 2.51 -37.01 -48.37
CA PHE A 342 2.67 -38.16 -49.26
C PHE A 342 3.38 -37.70 -50.53
N LEU A 343 4.54 -38.27 -50.80
CA LEU A 343 5.21 -38.16 -52.10
C LEU A 343 5.08 -39.51 -52.80
N GLN A 344 4.44 -39.52 -53.96
CA GLN A 344 4.27 -40.72 -54.78
C GLN A 344 5.21 -40.61 -55.98
N CYS A 345 6.12 -41.56 -56.12
CA CYS A 345 7.04 -41.63 -57.26
C CYS A 345 6.32 -42.25 -58.47
N PRO A 346 6.26 -41.59 -59.64
CA PRO A 346 5.41 -42.05 -60.76
C PRO A 346 5.81 -43.40 -61.37
N GLU A 347 7.06 -43.83 -61.20
CA GLU A 347 7.62 -44.95 -61.97
C GLU A 347 7.62 -46.31 -61.25
N THR A 348 7.46 -46.34 -59.92
CA THR A 348 7.60 -47.59 -59.12
C THR A 348 6.39 -47.93 -58.24
N ASN A 349 5.34 -47.11 -58.26
CA ASN A 349 4.08 -47.26 -57.50
C ASN A 349 4.24 -47.68 -56.02
N THR A 350 5.36 -47.31 -55.39
CA THR A 350 5.66 -47.59 -53.99
C THR A 350 5.71 -46.27 -53.23
N GLY A 351 4.83 -46.13 -52.22
CA GLY A 351 4.75 -44.93 -51.38
C GLY A 351 5.54 -45.11 -50.09
N ALA A 352 6.36 -44.11 -49.73
CA ALA A 352 7.03 -44.05 -48.44
C ALA A 352 6.37 -42.98 -47.55
N MET A 353 5.99 -43.37 -46.33
CA MET A 353 5.38 -42.47 -45.34
C MET A 353 6.46 -42.01 -44.36
N LEU A 354 6.86 -40.73 -44.43
CA LEU A 354 7.81 -40.12 -43.50
C LEU A 354 7.05 -39.32 -42.43
N LEU A 355 6.96 -39.87 -41.23
CA LEU A 355 6.43 -39.18 -40.05
C LEU A 355 7.54 -38.35 -39.40
N ALA A 356 7.60 -37.05 -39.71
CA ALA A 356 8.45 -36.10 -39.01
C ALA A 356 7.73 -35.55 -37.77
N GLY A 357 8.04 -36.10 -36.58
CA GLY A 357 7.56 -35.55 -35.32
C GLY A 357 8.28 -34.24 -34.96
N LEU A 358 7.56 -33.13 -34.95
CA LEU A 358 8.08 -31.85 -34.45
C LEU A 358 8.31 -31.94 -32.94
N ARG A 359 9.58 -31.97 -32.50
CA ARG A 359 9.93 -31.67 -31.11
C ARG A 359 9.63 -30.20 -30.84
N LYS A 360 8.79 -29.93 -29.84
CA LYS A 360 8.67 -28.60 -29.24
C LYS A 360 10.04 -28.19 -28.71
N SER A 361 10.62 -27.14 -29.27
CA SER A 361 11.70 -26.38 -28.62
C SER A 361 11.04 -25.50 -27.57
N ASP A 362 11.31 -25.80 -26.30
CA ASP A 362 10.98 -24.92 -25.19
C ASP A 362 11.88 -23.68 -25.24
N SER A 363 11.25 -22.50 -25.30
CA SER A 363 11.82 -21.20 -24.94
C SER A 363 10.75 -20.33 -24.32
#